data_AF-A0A5N6V8S9-F1
#
_entry.id   AF-A0A5N6V8S9-F1
#
_cell.length_a   1.000
_cell.length_b   1.000
_cell.length_c   1.000
_cell.angle_alpha   90.00
_cell.angle_beta   90.00
_cell.angle_gamma   90.00
#
_symmetry.space_group_name_H-M   'P 1'
#
loop_
_entity.id
_entity.type
_entity.pdbx_description
1 polymer ?
#
loop_
_entity_poly.entity_id
_entity_poly.type
_entity_poly.pdbx_seq_one_letter_code
_entity_poly.pdbx_strand_id
1 'polypeptide(L)'
;MTPVLLVLFSFLFLAFAHQPSPCVNIHMIVARQSTSWPGEGRMKELADHIKQQLPGSDSEALQYPAYGDIWRYRSSVFIGDKAMVTAITTYTSRCPDSRIVLLGYSQGAHIIGDILCGSIVERDFPAIPPIDGHLGERIVAAVSMGDPTFVPGLPYDFGTSKNTGVRLSSPS
;
A
#
# COMPACT_ATOMS: atom_id res chain seq x y z
N MET A 1 -39.01 -23.51 42.96
CA MET A 1 -37.85 -23.76 42.09
C MET A 1 -38.30 -23.46 40.66
N THR A 2 -37.99 -22.27 40.15
CA THR A 2 -38.37 -21.82 38.80
C THR A 2 -37.31 -22.32 37.80
N PRO A 3 -37.68 -22.96 36.68
CA PRO A 3 -36.70 -23.32 35.67
C PRO A 3 -36.36 -22.09 34.85
N VAL A 4 -35.07 -21.75 34.80
CA VAL A 4 -34.54 -20.74 33.89
C VAL A 4 -34.44 -21.37 32.51
N LEU A 5 -35.24 -20.88 31.57
CA LEU A 5 -35.22 -21.29 30.17
C LEU A 5 -34.05 -20.56 29.46
N LEU A 6 -32.99 -21.30 29.13
CA LEU A 6 -31.87 -20.82 28.31
C LEU A 6 -32.30 -20.71 26.84
N VAL A 7 -32.47 -19.49 26.35
CA VAL A 7 -32.71 -19.21 24.92
C VAL A 7 -31.35 -19.08 24.22
N LEU A 8 -31.00 -20.08 23.43
CA LEU A 8 -29.82 -20.04 22.54
C LEU A 8 -30.16 -19.18 21.31
N PHE A 9 -29.62 -17.96 21.25
CA PHE A 9 -29.64 -17.14 20.04
C PHE A 9 -28.61 -17.69 19.04
N SER A 10 -29.07 -18.47 18.07
CA SER A 10 -28.26 -18.85 16.91
C SER A 10 -28.02 -17.62 16.04
N PHE A 11 -26.82 -17.05 16.09
CA PHE A 11 -26.39 -16.05 15.12
C PHE A 11 -26.15 -16.74 13.77
N LEU A 12 -27.09 -16.58 12.85
CA LEU A 12 -26.92 -16.95 11.45
C LEU A 12 -25.92 -15.98 10.83
N PHE A 13 -24.64 -16.36 10.74
CA PHE A 13 -23.65 -15.62 9.96
C PHE A 13 -24.00 -15.77 8.47
N LEU A 14 -24.77 -14.83 7.94
CA LEU A 14 -24.90 -14.63 6.50
C LEU A 14 -23.52 -14.19 5.97
N ALA A 15 -22.78 -15.12 5.40
CA ALA A 15 -21.62 -14.81 4.59
C ALA A 15 -22.12 -14.03 3.35
N PHE A 16 -22.08 -12.71 3.41
CA PHE A 16 -22.24 -11.90 2.21
C PHE A 16 -21.09 -12.24 1.28
N ALA A 17 -21.39 -12.89 0.16
CA ALA A 17 -20.47 -13.00 -0.95
C ALA A 17 -20.17 -11.58 -1.43
N HIS A 18 -19.00 -11.04 -1.04
CA HIS A 18 -18.56 -9.73 -1.50
C HIS A 18 -18.33 -9.83 -3.00
N GLN A 19 -19.26 -9.31 -3.79
CA GLN A 19 -19.06 -9.23 -5.23
C GLN A 19 -17.84 -8.35 -5.47
N PRO A 20 -16.90 -8.77 -6.33
CA PRO A 20 -15.78 -7.93 -6.70
C PRO A 20 -16.30 -6.58 -7.20
N SER A 21 -15.76 -5.47 -6.70
CA SER A 21 -16.04 -4.15 -7.26
C SER A 21 -15.85 -4.15 -8.78
N PRO A 22 -16.70 -3.44 -9.54
CA PRO A 22 -16.56 -3.35 -10.99
C PRO A 22 -15.19 -2.75 -11.35
N CYS A 23 -14.65 -3.15 -12.51
CA CYS A 23 -13.41 -2.59 -13.01
C CYS A 23 -13.58 -1.12 -13.36
N VAL A 24 -12.56 -0.32 -13.06
CA VAL A 24 -12.50 1.11 -13.38
C VAL A 24 -11.31 1.40 -14.29
N ASN A 25 -11.28 2.57 -14.93
CA ASN A 25 -10.19 2.91 -15.85
C ASN A 25 -8.86 3.11 -15.09
N ILE A 26 -8.92 3.78 -13.94
CA ILE A 26 -7.77 4.05 -13.07
C ILE A 26 -8.08 3.54 -11.66
N HIS A 27 -7.24 2.65 -11.15
CA HIS A 27 -7.32 2.14 -9.78
C HIS A 27 -6.14 2.63 -8.96
N MET A 28 -6.40 3.31 -7.86
CA MET A 28 -5.35 3.77 -6.96
C MET A 28 -5.16 2.80 -5.80
N ILE A 29 -3.92 2.37 -5.58
CA ILE A 29 -3.54 1.64 -4.37
C ILE A 29 -2.81 2.59 -3.43
N VAL A 30 -3.37 2.79 -2.23
CA VAL A 30 -2.95 3.83 -1.30
C VAL A 30 -2.28 3.24 -0.06
N ALA A 31 -0.97 3.45 0.07
CA ALA A 31 -0.16 3.00 1.20
C ALA A 31 -0.02 4.11 2.25
N ARG A 32 -0.62 3.88 3.42
CA ARG A 32 -0.61 4.83 4.54
C ARG A 32 0.75 4.92 5.23
N GLN A 33 0.84 5.86 6.18
CA GLN A 33 2.00 6.05 7.04
C GLN A 33 2.00 5.10 8.26
N SER A 34 3.16 4.98 8.91
CA SER A 34 3.27 4.27 10.19
C SER A 34 2.27 4.79 11.25
N THR A 35 1.87 3.89 12.15
CA THR A 35 0.95 4.09 13.28
C THR A 35 -0.45 4.59 12.92
N SER A 36 -0.81 4.61 11.64
CA SER A 36 -2.14 5.00 11.21
C SER A 36 -3.11 3.82 11.24
N TRP A 37 -4.37 4.11 11.58
CA TRP A 37 -5.47 3.16 11.46
C TRP A 37 -5.60 2.63 10.02
N PRO A 38 -6.11 1.40 9.82
CA PRO A 38 -6.38 0.89 8.48
C PRO A 38 -7.20 1.87 7.64
N GLY A 39 -6.76 2.09 6.40
CA GLY A 39 -7.32 3.10 5.50
C GLY A 39 -6.23 3.79 4.67
N GLU A 40 -6.63 4.82 3.93
CA GLU A 40 -5.78 5.55 2.95
C GLU A 40 -4.78 6.52 3.62
N GLY A 41 -4.89 6.70 4.94
CA GLY A 41 -3.98 7.55 5.71
C GLY A 41 -3.94 9.00 5.21
N ARG A 42 -2.75 9.62 5.23
CA ARG A 42 -2.55 11.00 4.76
C ARG A 42 -2.76 11.18 3.26
N MET A 43 -2.67 10.12 2.47
CA MET A 43 -2.86 10.19 1.02
C MET A 43 -4.34 10.20 0.62
N LYS A 44 -5.26 10.04 1.58
CA LYS A 44 -6.71 10.07 1.34
C LYS A 44 -7.17 11.31 0.58
N GLU A 45 -6.73 12.48 1.03
CA GLU A 45 -7.14 13.76 0.43
C GLU A 45 -6.73 13.85 -1.04
N LEU A 46 -5.51 13.41 -1.37
CA LEU A 46 -5.03 13.36 -2.74
C LEU A 46 -5.81 12.33 -3.58
N ALA A 47 -6.07 11.14 -3.04
CA ALA A 47 -6.86 10.12 -3.72
C ALA A 47 -8.29 10.62 -4.01
N ASP A 48 -8.94 11.27 -3.05
CA ASP A 48 -10.26 11.85 -3.23
C ASP A 48 -10.26 12.98 -4.26
N HIS A 49 -9.22 13.83 -4.26
CA HIS A 49 -9.06 14.87 -5.27
C HIS A 49 -8.89 14.28 -6.68
N ILE A 50 -8.06 13.25 -6.84
CA ILE A 50 -7.87 12.56 -8.13
C ILE A 50 -9.21 11.97 -8.61
N LYS A 51 -9.97 11.32 -7.73
CA LYS A 51 -11.31 10.78 -8.09
C LYS A 51 -12.28 11.83 -8.57
N GLN A 52 -12.22 13.03 -8.00
CA GLN A 52 -13.06 14.16 -8.44
C GLN A 52 -12.67 14.66 -9.83
N GLN A 53 -11.37 14.65 -10.16
CA GLN A 53 -10.85 15.14 -11.44
C GLN A 53 -10.89 14.08 -12.55
N LEU A 54 -10.89 12.80 -12.20
CA LEU A 54 -10.89 11.66 -13.12
C LEU A 54 -12.09 10.74 -12.84
N PRO A 55 -13.28 11.06 -13.39
CA PRO A 55 -14.43 10.16 -13.32
C PRO A 55 -14.09 8.78 -13.89
N GLY A 56 -14.56 7.72 -13.23
CA GLY A 56 -14.17 6.35 -13.57
C GLY A 56 -12.83 5.93 -12.97
N SER A 57 -12.43 6.56 -11.87
CA SER A 57 -11.35 6.09 -10.99
C SER A 57 -11.88 5.75 -9.60
N ASP A 58 -11.19 4.83 -8.93
CA ASP A 58 -11.43 4.47 -7.53
C ASP A 58 -10.10 4.34 -6.78
N SER A 59 -10.21 4.06 -5.48
CA SER A 59 -9.05 3.84 -4.63
C SER A 59 -9.30 2.74 -3.60
N GLU A 60 -8.26 1.98 -3.30
CA GLU A 60 -8.24 1.05 -2.16
C GLU A 60 -7.05 1.35 -1.24
N ALA A 61 -7.25 1.11 0.05
CA ALA A 61 -6.18 1.19 1.03
C ALA A 61 -5.37 -0.11 1.03
N LEU A 62 -4.05 0.01 0.91
CA LEU A 62 -3.14 -1.12 1.04
C LEU A 62 -3.24 -1.71 2.45
N GLN A 63 -3.56 -3.01 2.51
CA GLN A 63 -3.68 -3.75 3.76
C GLN A 63 -2.31 -4.25 4.21
N TYR A 64 -1.72 -3.54 5.18
CA TYR A 64 -0.45 -3.91 5.79
C TYR A 64 -0.34 -3.37 7.23
N PRO A 65 0.61 -3.84 8.07
CA PRO A 65 0.63 -3.52 9.50
C PRO A 65 0.82 -2.04 9.85
N ALA A 66 1.60 -1.30 9.05
CA ALA A 66 2.04 0.06 9.32
C ALA A 66 2.64 0.30 10.72
N TYR A 67 3.50 -0.60 11.20
CA TYR A 67 4.18 -0.40 12.48
C TYR A 67 5.18 0.75 12.40
N GLY A 68 5.21 1.58 13.45
CA GLY A 68 6.09 2.76 13.54
C GLY A 68 7.22 2.64 14.55
N ASP A 69 7.27 1.59 15.36
CA ASP A 69 8.41 1.32 16.22
C ASP A 69 9.57 0.73 15.41
N ILE A 70 10.79 1.08 15.82
CA ILE A 70 12.02 0.73 15.10
C ILE A 70 12.21 -0.79 14.93
N TRP A 71 11.73 -1.58 15.90
CA TRP A 71 11.90 -3.04 15.90
C TRP A 71 11.00 -3.75 14.89
N ARG A 72 9.81 -3.22 14.63
CA ARG A 72 8.83 -3.82 13.71
C ARG A 72 8.65 -3.05 12.40
N TYR A 73 9.29 -1.89 12.25
CA TYR A 73 9.21 -1.12 11.01
C TYR A 73 9.61 -1.95 9.80
N ARG A 74 10.70 -2.72 9.92
CA ARG A 74 11.28 -3.54 8.85
C ARG A 74 10.35 -4.67 8.42
N SER A 75 9.84 -5.44 9.37
CA SER A 75 8.83 -6.47 9.09
C SER A 75 7.55 -5.87 8.52
N SER A 76 7.17 -4.67 8.97
CA SER A 76 6.01 -3.95 8.44
C SER A 76 6.20 -3.53 6.98
N VAL A 77 7.37 -3.02 6.59
CA VAL A 77 7.68 -2.71 5.18
C VAL A 77 7.65 -3.98 4.35
N PHE A 78 8.38 -5.02 4.74
CA PHE A 78 8.43 -6.29 4.00
C PHE A 78 7.05 -6.94 3.80
N ILE A 79 6.16 -6.88 4.80
CA ILE A 79 4.77 -7.33 4.67
C ILE A 79 3.99 -6.41 3.73
N GLY A 80 4.23 -5.09 3.80
CA GLY A 80 3.65 -4.08 2.91
C GLY A 80 4.05 -4.27 1.45
N ASP A 81 5.31 -4.57 1.17
CA ASP A 81 5.80 -4.85 -0.19
C ASP A 81 5.10 -6.06 -0.78
N LYS A 82 5.05 -7.17 -0.04
CA LYS A 82 4.30 -8.37 -0.45
C LYS A 82 2.82 -8.08 -0.66
N ALA A 83 2.23 -7.28 0.22
CA ALA A 83 0.84 -6.86 0.08
C ALA A 83 0.63 -6.02 -1.19
N MET A 84 1.56 -5.12 -1.53
CA MET A 84 1.47 -4.27 -2.71
C MET A 84 1.60 -5.09 -3.99
N VAL A 85 2.57 -6.01 -4.07
CA VAL A 85 2.67 -6.95 -5.21
C VAL A 85 1.38 -7.75 -5.35
N THR A 86 0.82 -8.24 -4.23
CA THR A 86 -0.43 -9.01 -4.23
C THR A 86 -1.61 -8.17 -4.69
N ALA A 87 -1.75 -6.93 -4.23
CA ALA A 87 -2.81 -6.02 -4.61
C ALA A 87 -2.77 -5.70 -6.11
N ILE A 88 -1.59 -5.33 -6.62
CA ILE A 88 -1.39 -5.08 -8.06
C ILE A 88 -1.73 -6.33 -8.87
N THR A 89 -1.13 -7.48 -8.54
CA THR A 89 -1.34 -8.73 -9.29
C THR A 89 -2.82 -9.14 -9.29
N THR A 90 -3.48 -9.05 -8.14
CA THR A 90 -4.89 -9.41 -7.99
C THR A 90 -5.76 -8.48 -8.83
N TYR A 91 -5.52 -7.17 -8.75
CA TYR A 91 -6.31 -6.19 -9.48
C TYR A 91 -6.12 -6.31 -10.98
N THR A 92 -4.88 -6.42 -11.47
CA THR A 92 -4.60 -6.56 -12.92
C THR A 92 -5.13 -7.88 -13.48
N SER A 93 -5.14 -8.95 -12.69
CA SER A 93 -5.73 -10.22 -13.11
C SER A 93 -7.25 -10.15 -13.24
N ARG A 94 -7.90 -9.39 -12.35
CA ARG A 94 -9.35 -9.17 -12.39
C ARG A 94 -9.76 -8.16 -13.47
N CYS A 95 -8.96 -7.11 -13.65
CA CYS A 95 -9.24 -5.96 -14.48
C CYS A 95 -8.05 -5.68 -15.41
N PRO A 96 -7.87 -6.48 -16.47
CA PRO A 96 -6.66 -6.45 -17.30
C PRO A 96 -6.52 -5.17 -18.13
N ASP A 97 -7.58 -4.39 -18.34
CA ASP A 97 -7.53 -3.14 -19.11
C ASP A 97 -7.30 -1.89 -18.24
N SER A 98 -7.42 -2.04 -16.92
CA SER A 98 -7.25 -0.95 -15.98
C SER A 98 -5.78 -0.52 -15.86
N ARG A 99 -5.58 0.75 -15.50
CA ARG A 99 -4.28 1.29 -15.09
C ARG A 99 -4.24 1.50 -13.60
N ILE A 100 -3.05 1.42 -13.03
CA ILE A 100 -2.79 1.54 -11.60
C ILE A 100 -2.03 2.83 -11.32
N VAL A 101 -2.41 3.49 -10.23
CA VAL A 101 -1.66 4.61 -9.65
C VAL A 101 -1.31 4.24 -8.20
N LEU A 102 -0.06 4.47 -7.82
CA LEU A 102 0.40 4.20 -6.45
C LEU A 102 0.52 5.50 -5.67
N LEU A 103 -0.07 5.57 -4.48
CA LEU A 103 -0.01 6.73 -3.60
C LEU A 103 0.55 6.32 -2.24
N GLY A 104 1.67 6.88 -1.82
CA GLY A 104 2.36 6.48 -0.60
C GLY A 104 2.83 7.67 0.24
N TYR A 105 2.63 7.58 1.55
CA TYR A 105 3.19 8.55 2.50
C TYR A 105 4.08 7.86 3.53
N SER A 106 5.26 8.41 3.79
CA SER A 106 6.22 7.92 4.78
C SER A 106 6.56 6.44 4.55
N GLN A 107 6.16 5.53 5.44
CA GLN A 107 6.37 4.09 5.22
C GLN A 107 5.67 3.56 3.96
N GLY A 108 4.54 4.13 3.56
CA GLY A 108 3.90 3.80 2.29
C GLY A 108 4.70 4.25 1.07
N ALA A 109 5.44 5.35 1.18
CA ALA A 109 6.35 5.81 0.13
C ALA A 109 7.58 4.88 0.00
N HIS A 110 8.10 4.39 1.13
CA HIS A 110 9.14 3.34 1.17
C HIS A 110 8.70 2.10 0.38
N ILE A 111 7.49 1.60 0.66
CA ILE A 111 6.93 0.43 -0.03
C ILE A 111 6.84 0.68 -1.53
N ILE A 112 6.41 1.87 -1.96
CA ILE A 112 6.37 2.21 -3.40
C ILE A 112 7.78 2.18 -4.02
N GLY A 113 8.78 2.74 -3.33
CA GLY A 113 10.17 2.70 -3.78
C GLY A 113 10.66 1.27 -3.97
N ASP A 114 10.44 0.39 -3.00
CA ASP A 114 10.81 -1.02 -3.05
C ASP A 114 10.12 -1.75 -4.22
N ILE A 115 8.86 -1.41 -4.51
CA ILE A 115 8.08 -2.05 -5.58
C ILE A 115 8.55 -1.61 -6.96
N LEU A 116 8.93 -0.35 -7.14
CA LEU A 116 9.34 0.18 -8.45
C LEU A 116 10.83 -0.04 -8.73
N CYS A 117 11.67 -0.02 -7.70
CA CYS A 117 13.13 -0.03 -7.84
C CYS A 117 13.80 -1.27 -7.24
N GLY A 118 13.04 -2.11 -6.54
CA GLY A 118 13.56 -3.24 -5.77
C GLY A 118 14.02 -2.79 -4.38
N SER A 119 13.90 -3.68 -3.41
CA SER A 119 14.44 -3.47 -2.07
C SER A 119 15.83 -4.08 -1.93
N ILE A 120 16.56 -3.66 -0.88
CA ILE A 120 17.85 -4.24 -0.52
C ILE A 120 17.68 -5.34 0.52
N VAL A 121 18.69 -6.21 0.65
CA VAL A 121 18.72 -7.17 1.76
C VAL A 121 18.85 -6.39 3.07
N GLU A 122 17.92 -6.61 3.98
CA GLU A 122 17.95 -6.07 5.33
C GLU A 122 18.01 -7.22 6.33
N ARG A 123 18.49 -6.95 7.56
CA ARG A 123 18.68 -8.00 8.57
C ARG A 123 17.39 -8.82 8.72
N ASP A 124 17.49 -10.13 8.51
CA ASP A 124 16.41 -11.12 8.58
C ASP A 124 15.32 -11.04 7.48
N PHE A 125 15.42 -10.10 6.53
CA PHE A 125 14.47 -9.95 5.43
C PHE A 125 15.19 -10.03 4.07
N PRO A 126 14.82 -10.99 3.20
CA PRO A 126 15.39 -11.04 1.86
C PRO A 126 14.95 -9.81 1.06
N ALA A 127 15.79 -9.41 0.11
CA ALA A 127 15.42 -8.40 -0.88
C ALA A 127 14.19 -8.84 -1.67
N ILE A 128 13.37 -7.87 -2.03
CA ILE A 128 12.22 -8.02 -2.92
C ILE A 128 12.64 -7.42 -4.27
N PRO A 129 12.56 -8.19 -5.37
CA PRO A 129 12.86 -7.64 -6.68
C PRO A 129 11.83 -6.55 -7.05
N PRO A 130 12.18 -5.62 -7.97
CA PRO A 130 11.18 -4.75 -8.56
C PRO A 130 10.02 -5.57 -9.12
N ILE A 131 8.83 -4.97 -9.16
CA ILE A 131 7.65 -5.63 -9.71
C ILE A 131 7.91 -6.10 -11.14
N ASP A 132 7.32 -7.26 -11.49
CA ASP A 132 7.41 -7.81 -12.84
C ASP A 132 7.03 -6.76 -13.91
N GLY A 133 7.79 -6.72 -15.00
CA GLY A 133 7.63 -5.69 -16.03
C GLY A 133 6.24 -5.61 -16.63
N HIS A 134 5.56 -6.75 -16.85
CA HIS A 134 4.20 -6.76 -17.40
C HIS A 134 3.17 -6.17 -16.41
N LEU A 135 3.38 -6.39 -15.11
CA LEU A 135 2.59 -5.72 -14.07
C LEU A 135 2.97 -4.23 -13.95
N GLY A 136 4.26 -3.92 -14.05
CA GLY A 136 4.80 -2.56 -14.02
C GLY A 136 4.25 -1.67 -15.14
N GLU A 137 4.02 -2.22 -16.35
CA GLU A 137 3.37 -1.54 -17.47
C GLU A 137 1.91 -1.10 -17.18
N ARG A 138 1.30 -1.64 -16.13
CA ARG A 138 -0.01 -1.20 -15.65
C ARG A 138 0.08 0.00 -14.73
N ILE A 139 1.23 0.26 -14.12
CA ILE A 139 1.46 1.40 -13.22
C ILE A 139 1.78 2.63 -14.07
N VAL A 140 0.86 3.60 -14.11
CA VAL A 140 1.01 4.81 -14.94
C VAL A 140 1.50 6.03 -14.17
N ALA A 141 1.40 6.00 -12.85
CA ALA A 141 1.96 7.03 -11.98
C ALA A 141 2.20 6.48 -10.57
N ALA A 142 3.18 7.06 -9.89
CA ALA A 142 3.41 6.85 -8.47
C ALA A 142 3.72 8.18 -7.78
N VAL A 143 3.11 8.42 -6.64
CA VAL A 143 3.35 9.61 -5.81
C VAL A 143 3.81 9.17 -4.43
N SER A 144 5.06 9.48 -4.13
CA SER A 144 5.70 9.22 -2.84
C SER A 144 5.91 10.54 -2.10
N MET A 145 5.38 10.65 -0.88
CA MET A 145 5.57 11.82 -0.02
C MET A 145 6.28 11.43 1.29
N GLY A 146 7.41 12.08 1.58
CA GLY A 146 8.16 11.86 2.82
C GLY A 146 8.82 10.48 2.90
N ASP A 147 9.30 9.95 1.77
CA ASP A 147 9.98 8.66 1.68
C ASP A 147 11.24 8.61 2.58
N PRO A 148 11.30 7.70 3.57
CA PRO A 148 12.49 7.51 4.38
C PRO A 148 13.72 7.06 3.57
N THR A 149 13.55 6.49 2.39
CA THR A 149 14.65 6.06 1.51
C THR A 149 15.13 7.13 0.54
N PHE A 150 14.53 8.32 0.57
CA PHE A 150 14.84 9.45 -0.31
C PHE A 150 16.34 9.68 -0.49
N VAL A 151 16.79 9.83 -1.74
CA VAL A 151 18.16 10.22 -2.09
C VAL A 151 18.06 11.47 -2.97
N PRO A 152 18.72 12.58 -2.59
CA PRO A 152 18.57 13.84 -3.32
C PRO A 152 19.19 13.77 -4.73
N GLY A 153 18.51 14.38 -5.69
CA GLY A 153 19.01 14.61 -7.05
C GLY A 153 18.55 13.56 -8.06
N LEU A 154 17.62 12.69 -7.69
CA LEU A 154 16.98 11.77 -8.62
C LEU A 154 15.98 12.53 -9.51
N PRO A 155 15.78 12.11 -10.78
CA PRO A 155 15.00 12.87 -11.76
C PRO A 155 13.51 12.99 -11.40
N TYR A 156 13.04 12.17 -10.47
CA TYR A 156 11.67 12.17 -9.95
C TYR A 156 11.52 12.93 -8.62
N ASP A 157 12.60 13.52 -8.10
CA ASP A 157 12.55 14.28 -6.86
C ASP A 157 11.87 15.64 -7.08
N PHE A 158 11.00 15.99 -6.13
CA PHE A 158 10.45 17.34 -6.02
C PHE A 158 10.44 17.77 -4.56
N GLY A 159 11.09 18.89 -4.26
CA GLY A 159 11.15 19.46 -2.91
C GLY A 159 12.43 20.21 -2.62
N THR A 160 12.64 20.56 -1.35
CA THR A 160 13.78 21.35 -0.88
C THR A 160 14.82 20.54 -0.11
N SER A 161 14.58 19.22 0.09
CA SER A 161 15.53 18.36 0.80
C SER A 161 16.83 18.23 0.01
N LYS A 162 17.94 18.45 0.70
CA LYS A 162 19.30 18.29 0.16
C LYS A 162 20.04 17.08 0.75
N ASN A 163 19.38 16.35 1.66
CA ASN A 163 19.97 15.25 2.39
C ASN A 163 19.20 13.96 2.11
N THR A 164 19.90 12.83 2.22
CA THR A 164 19.28 11.51 2.19
C THR A 164 18.34 11.33 3.38
N GLY A 165 17.29 10.54 3.18
CA GLY A 165 16.39 10.09 4.24
C GLY A 165 17.07 9.14 5.23
N VAL A 166 16.25 8.52 6.09
CA VAL A 166 16.72 7.60 7.11
C VAL A 166 17.04 6.24 6.47
N ARG A 167 18.33 5.95 6.30
CA ARG A 167 18.80 4.58 6.03
C ARG A 167 18.69 3.75 7.29
N LEU A 168 17.66 2.91 7.35
CA LEU A 168 17.44 1.95 8.42
C LEU A 168 18.20 0.62 8.18
N SER A 169 18.94 0.51 7.07
CA SER A 169 19.95 -0.54 6.89
C SER A 169 21.13 -0.25 7.82
N SER A 170 21.49 -1.21 8.68
CA SER A 170 22.75 -1.16 9.43
C SER A 170 23.91 -0.82 8.49
N PRO A 171 24.86 0.04 8.87
CA PRO A 171 26.15 0.02 8.21
C PRO A 171 26.67 -1.43 8.33
N SER A 172 27.11 -1.97 7.20
CA SER A 172 27.90 -3.21 7.19
C SER A 172 29.22 -2.95 7.90
#